data_AF-A0A418NAS4-F1
#
_entry.id   AF-A0A418NAS4-F1
#
_cell.length_a   1.000
_cell.length_b   1.000
_cell.length_c   1.000
_cell.angle_alpha   90.00
_cell.angle_beta   90.00
_cell.angle_gamma   90.00
#
_symmetry.space_group_name_H-M   'P 1'
#
loop_
_entity.id
_entity.type
_entity.pdbx_description
1 polymer ?
#
loop_
_entity_poly.entity_id
_entity_poly.type
_entity_poly.pdbx_seq_one_letter_code
_entity_poly.pdbx_strand_id
1 'polypeptide(L)'
;MEQFQAGYILEGVKSDLTKFSKDKVDGLLQSLSVFDIETNLSLQHEESIQYPYCSVLNNIFTRGIPTKPSTFIEDFFTEKYDAQSIDKSLNSKQLGNINYKSNLSKIEINNLYEALHLIDPRIKFTLNNYNTQLLGSGFEKEFLFDYISQEKMVFLPHLLLPQRNVDSIVPKHLASKFPKQQVDFAVEVPYLNSFIYSKYGNEKIGYRKNIGSVIEIDGQKFHTSLSQKLLDDSRDESVNLSNWETLRIRELEENQLIKWFTKDNAELSDYIQTIGKNYNKTLHDTKWLEYLEVTLAPFAIARLQKIIVELLLSGKLSLENEEWNLTVLERDIPCANLAFKDFQNWLSKLFSLSSDENIRHLKMPNINLSVISTTEFRNSKLHQQFDNVTFNNFSFKNNTDLVIDISVLMETPDIVYHPRRVKVTIAGRTKVTHPRRAKVTHL
;
A
#
# COMPACT_ATOMS: atom_id res chain seq x y z
N MET A 1 16.41 -2.29 0.21
CA MET A 1 14.95 -2.20 0.42
C MET A 1 14.41 -3.57 0.09
N GLU A 2 13.66 -4.17 1.01
CA GLU A 2 13.10 -5.52 0.84
C GLU A 2 11.58 -5.41 0.73
N GLN A 3 10.97 -6.21 -0.14
CA GLN A 3 9.53 -6.24 -0.34
C GLN A 3 8.91 -7.40 0.41
N PHE A 4 7.83 -7.13 1.13
CA PHE A 4 7.08 -8.11 1.89
C PHE A 4 5.61 -8.13 1.49
N GLN A 5 4.95 -9.21 1.87
CA GLN A 5 3.52 -9.40 1.64
C GLN A 5 2.82 -9.79 2.94
N ALA A 6 1.82 -9.00 3.31
CA ALA A 6 0.88 -9.27 4.41
C ALA A 6 -0.36 -8.40 4.26
N GLY A 7 -1.53 -8.97 4.55
CA GLY A 7 -2.78 -8.23 4.50
C GLY A 7 -3.91 -9.02 5.13
N TYR A 8 -4.81 -8.30 5.80
CA TYR A 8 -6.08 -8.83 6.25
C TYR A 8 -7.24 -8.15 5.54
N ILE A 9 -8.36 -8.86 5.49
CA ILE A 9 -9.64 -8.30 5.09
C ILE A 9 -10.75 -8.86 5.97
N LEU A 10 -11.55 -7.96 6.54
CA LEU A 10 -12.71 -8.33 7.34
C LEU A 10 -13.67 -9.17 6.50
N GLU A 11 -14.21 -10.25 7.06
CA GLU A 11 -15.04 -11.18 6.29
C GLU A 11 -16.30 -10.53 5.70
N GLY A 12 -16.97 -9.66 6.47
CA GLY A 12 -18.13 -8.91 5.99
C GLY A 12 -17.77 -8.02 4.81
N VAL A 13 -16.67 -7.27 4.91
CA VAL A 13 -16.17 -6.39 3.84
C VAL A 13 -15.79 -7.20 2.60
N LYS A 14 -15.08 -8.32 2.76
CA LYS A 14 -14.73 -9.21 1.65
C LYS A 14 -15.97 -9.69 0.91
N SER A 15 -17.03 -10.04 1.63
CA SER A 15 -18.29 -10.48 1.03
C SER A 15 -18.95 -9.36 0.22
N ASP A 16 -18.89 -8.11 0.69
CA ASP A 16 -19.46 -6.97 -0.03
C ASP A 16 -18.70 -6.62 -1.30
N LEU A 17 -17.37 -6.72 -1.28
CA LEU A 17 -16.55 -6.39 -2.44
C LEU A 17 -16.80 -7.34 -3.63
N THR A 18 -17.40 -8.51 -3.42
CA THR A 18 -17.84 -9.41 -4.51
C THR A 18 -18.90 -8.79 -5.44
N LYS A 19 -19.52 -7.67 -5.03
CA LYS A 19 -20.49 -6.89 -5.83
C LYS A 19 -19.81 -6.08 -6.96
N PHE A 20 -18.48 -5.93 -6.92
CA PHE A 20 -17.70 -5.22 -7.93
C PHE A 20 -16.98 -6.23 -8.85
N SER A 21 -16.29 -5.70 -9.88
CA SER A 21 -15.48 -6.54 -10.76
C SER A 21 -14.41 -7.28 -9.95
N LYS A 22 -14.42 -8.61 -10.05
CA LYS A 22 -13.47 -9.48 -9.36
C LYS A 22 -12.02 -9.11 -9.68
N ASP A 23 -11.69 -8.89 -10.94
CA ASP A 23 -10.33 -8.57 -11.37
C ASP A 23 -9.84 -7.22 -10.82
N LYS A 24 -10.74 -6.24 -10.71
CA LYS A 24 -10.43 -4.94 -10.09
C LYS A 24 -10.17 -5.10 -8.59
N VAL A 25 -11.09 -5.76 -7.88
CA VAL A 25 -10.98 -5.99 -6.44
C VAL A 25 -9.75 -6.82 -6.11
N ASP A 26 -9.57 -7.97 -6.77
CA ASP A 26 -8.43 -8.85 -6.52
C ASP A 26 -7.11 -8.14 -6.81
N GLY A 27 -7.05 -7.32 -7.87
CA GLY A 27 -5.87 -6.48 -8.16
C GLY A 27 -5.58 -5.47 -7.07
N LEU A 28 -6.60 -4.73 -6.62
CA LEU A 28 -6.46 -3.74 -5.54
C LEU A 28 -6.00 -4.40 -4.23
N LEU A 29 -6.61 -5.54 -3.88
CA LEU A 29 -6.27 -6.30 -2.66
C LEU A 29 -4.88 -6.93 -2.73
N GLN A 30 -4.48 -7.48 -3.88
CA GLN A 30 -3.14 -8.02 -4.11
C GLN A 30 -2.10 -6.91 -3.97
N SER A 31 -2.34 -5.80 -4.66
CA SER A 31 -1.53 -4.59 -4.53
C SER A 31 -1.41 -4.24 -3.05
N LEU A 32 -2.52 -3.97 -2.36
CA LEU A 32 -2.54 -3.54 -0.96
C LEU A 32 -1.84 -4.49 0.02
N SER A 33 -1.74 -5.78 -0.31
CA SER A 33 -1.05 -6.76 0.52
C SER A 33 0.47 -6.68 0.39
N VAL A 34 1.01 -6.01 -0.64
CA VAL A 34 2.45 -5.82 -0.85
C VAL A 34 2.90 -4.47 -0.29
N PHE A 35 4.07 -4.47 0.35
CA PHE A 35 4.69 -3.27 0.92
C PHE A 35 6.21 -3.41 0.97
N ASP A 36 6.90 -2.27 0.90
CA ASP A 36 8.35 -2.18 0.97
C ASP A 36 8.82 -1.79 2.37
N ILE A 37 9.95 -2.34 2.78
CA ILE A 37 10.63 -1.98 4.03
C ILE A 37 11.91 -1.19 3.75
N GLU A 38 11.97 0.01 4.32
CA GLU A 38 13.21 0.76 4.47
C GLU A 38 13.75 0.56 5.88
N THR A 39 14.92 -0.06 6.01
CA THR A 39 15.51 -0.35 7.33
C THR A 39 17.02 -0.23 7.30
N ASN A 40 17.60 0.14 8.44
CA ASN A 40 19.05 0.07 8.69
C ASN A 40 19.47 -1.27 9.33
N LEU A 41 18.52 -2.20 9.50
CA LEU A 41 18.72 -3.51 10.08
C LEU A 41 18.84 -4.56 8.98
N SER A 42 19.68 -5.58 9.21
CA SER A 42 19.60 -6.81 8.42
C SER A 42 18.41 -7.62 8.91
N LEU A 43 17.47 -7.91 8.01
CA LEU A 43 16.34 -8.80 8.27
C LEU A 43 16.61 -10.24 7.81
N GLN A 44 17.87 -10.56 7.47
CA GLN A 44 18.26 -11.93 7.18
C GLN A 44 18.00 -12.81 8.40
N HIS A 45 17.29 -13.92 8.20
CA HIS A 45 16.96 -14.87 9.26
C HIS A 45 18.24 -15.49 9.83
N GLU A 46 18.35 -15.53 11.15
CA GLU A 46 19.48 -16.15 11.83
C GLU A 46 19.23 -17.65 11.96
N GLU A 47 20.07 -18.50 11.36
CA GLU A 47 19.88 -19.96 11.34
C GLU A 47 19.81 -20.58 12.75
N SER A 48 20.47 -19.95 13.73
CA SER A 48 20.45 -20.37 15.14
C SER A 48 19.13 -20.06 15.85
N ILE A 49 18.29 -19.17 15.31
CA ILE A 49 17.01 -18.80 15.92
C ILE A 49 15.91 -19.72 15.39
N GLN A 50 15.42 -20.59 16.26
CA GLN A 50 14.31 -21.49 15.94
C GLN A 50 13.08 -21.06 16.73
N TYR A 51 12.25 -20.24 16.09
CA TYR A 51 10.93 -19.86 16.60
C TYR A 51 9.83 -20.47 15.72
N PRO A 52 9.46 -21.76 15.89
CA PRO A 52 8.45 -22.42 15.05
C PRO A 52 7.12 -21.67 14.99
N TYR A 53 6.70 -21.08 16.11
CA TYR A 53 5.50 -20.24 16.19
C TYR A 53 5.59 -18.98 15.32
N CYS A 54 6.78 -18.38 15.17
CA CYS A 54 6.99 -17.26 14.25
C CYS A 54 6.84 -17.71 12.80
N SER A 55 7.32 -18.91 12.45
CA SER A 55 7.07 -19.51 11.12
C SER A 55 5.59 -19.78 10.87
N VAL A 56 4.85 -20.25 11.88
CA VAL A 56 3.39 -20.43 11.78
C VAL A 56 2.70 -19.08 11.55
N LEU A 57 3.03 -18.05 12.34
CA LEU A 57 2.46 -16.71 12.17
C LEU A 57 2.80 -16.11 10.80
N ASN A 58 4.04 -16.30 10.34
CA ASN A 58 4.44 -15.88 9.01
C ASN A 58 3.52 -16.44 7.93
N ASN A 59 3.17 -17.72 8.01
CA ASN A 59 2.25 -18.38 7.07
C ASN A 59 0.78 -17.94 7.22
N ILE A 60 0.37 -17.48 8.41
CA ILE A 60 -0.96 -16.92 8.64
C ILE A 60 -1.07 -15.52 8.01
N PHE A 61 -0.02 -14.71 8.13
CA PHE A 61 0.00 -13.31 7.68
C PHE A 61 0.31 -13.16 6.20
N THR A 62 1.17 -14.01 5.63
CA THR A 62 1.67 -13.89 4.25
C THR A 62 0.92 -14.82 3.30
N ARG A 63 0.07 -14.26 2.44
CA ARG A 63 -0.54 -14.94 1.28
C ARG A 63 -0.69 -13.97 0.10
N GLY A 64 -0.86 -14.53 -1.10
CA GLY A 64 -1.06 -13.80 -2.35
C GLY A 64 -2.24 -12.80 -2.34
N ILE A 65 -3.29 -13.10 -1.57
CA ILE A 65 -4.45 -12.25 -1.30
C ILE A 65 -4.61 -12.08 0.21
N PRO A 66 -5.23 -10.98 0.70
CA PRO A 66 -5.37 -10.77 2.13
C PRO A 66 -6.15 -11.92 2.78
N THR A 67 -5.68 -12.32 3.96
CA THR A 67 -6.25 -13.42 4.74
C THR A 67 -7.37 -12.90 5.65
N LYS A 68 -8.10 -13.82 6.29
CA LYS A 68 -9.04 -13.43 7.33
C LYS A 68 -8.23 -13.03 8.58
N PRO A 69 -8.56 -11.91 9.24
CA PRO A 69 -7.93 -11.56 10.50
C PRO A 69 -8.41 -12.51 11.62
N SER A 70 -7.83 -12.36 12.81
CA SER A 70 -8.29 -13.11 13.98
C SER A 70 -9.71 -12.68 14.38
N THR A 71 -10.43 -13.54 15.12
CA THR A 71 -11.74 -13.16 15.68
C THR A 71 -11.65 -11.95 16.60
N PHE A 72 -10.49 -11.71 17.25
CA PHE A 72 -10.28 -10.53 18.08
C PHE A 72 -10.37 -9.23 17.25
N ILE A 73 -9.78 -9.22 16.06
CA ILE A 73 -9.89 -8.09 15.13
C ILE A 73 -11.31 -8.01 14.58
N GLU A 74 -11.90 -9.12 14.12
CA GLU A 74 -13.26 -9.12 13.56
C GLU A 74 -14.29 -8.59 14.58
N ASP A 75 -14.22 -9.05 15.83
CA ASP A 75 -15.08 -8.63 16.94
C ASP A 75 -14.88 -7.14 17.27
N PHE A 76 -13.64 -6.65 17.23
CA PHE A 76 -13.35 -5.24 17.45
C PHE A 76 -14.04 -4.36 16.40
N PHE A 77 -13.95 -4.72 15.12
CA PHE A 77 -14.60 -3.95 14.05
C PHE A 77 -16.13 -4.05 14.10
N THR A 78 -16.67 -5.22 14.48
CA THR A 78 -18.10 -5.38 14.78
C THR A 78 -18.55 -4.42 15.89
N GLU A 79 -17.84 -4.38 17.02
CA GLU A 79 -18.24 -3.58 18.18
C GLU A 79 -18.09 -2.06 17.93
N LYS A 80 -16.99 -1.63 17.31
CA LYS A 80 -16.65 -0.21 17.22
C LYS A 80 -17.20 0.48 15.98
N TYR A 81 -17.33 -0.23 14.86
CA TYR A 81 -17.71 0.38 13.58
C TYR A 81 -19.08 -0.07 13.08
N ASP A 82 -19.69 -1.08 13.70
CA ASP A 82 -20.93 -1.71 13.21
C ASP A 82 -20.83 -2.12 11.72
N ALA A 83 -19.62 -2.44 11.26
CA ALA A 83 -19.38 -2.79 9.86
C ALA A 83 -19.94 -4.18 9.51
N GLN A 84 -20.07 -5.05 10.51
CA GLN A 84 -20.48 -6.44 10.35
C GLN A 84 -20.98 -7.01 11.67
N SER A 85 -21.73 -8.10 11.61
CA SER A 85 -22.23 -8.85 12.75
C SER A 85 -21.90 -10.34 12.66
N ILE A 86 -21.75 -10.99 13.82
CA ILE A 86 -21.55 -12.45 13.89
C ILE A 86 -22.80 -13.15 13.34
N ASP A 87 -22.60 -14.12 12.44
CA ASP A 87 -23.67 -14.95 11.90
C ASP A 87 -24.20 -15.94 12.93
N LYS A 88 -25.31 -15.58 13.58
CA LYS A 88 -25.99 -16.41 14.59
C LYS A 88 -27.04 -17.35 14.00
N SER A 89 -27.06 -17.57 12.68
CA SER A 89 -28.01 -18.49 12.04
C SER A 89 -27.90 -19.92 12.60
N LEU A 90 -29.02 -20.66 12.55
CA LEU A 90 -29.08 -22.04 13.04
C LEU A 90 -28.03 -22.94 12.37
N ASN A 91 -27.81 -22.77 11.07
CA ASN A 91 -26.80 -23.52 10.32
C ASN A 91 -25.38 -23.23 10.83
N SER A 92 -25.03 -21.95 11.03
CA SER A 92 -23.69 -21.58 11.54
C SER A 92 -23.46 -22.12 12.95
N LYS A 93 -24.49 -22.12 13.81
CA LYS A 93 -24.43 -22.73 15.14
C LYS A 93 -24.25 -24.25 15.11
N GLN A 94 -24.98 -24.95 14.24
CA GLN A 94 -24.89 -26.41 14.11
C GLN A 94 -23.52 -26.86 13.57
N LEU A 95 -22.94 -26.10 12.66
CA LEU A 95 -21.63 -26.40 12.05
C LEU A 95 -20.44 -25.92 12.89
N GLY A 96 -20.68 -25.14 13.96
CA GLY A 96 -19.62 -24.53 14.77
C GLY A 96 -18.82 -23.45 14.03
N ASN A 97 -19.38 -22.89 12.96
CA ASN A 97 -18.70 -21.88 12.14
C ASN A 97 -18.76 -20.51 12.81
N ILE A 98 -17.62 -19.82 12.86
CA ILE A 98 -17.54 -18.40 13.22
C ILE A 98 -17.42 -17.63 11.91
N ASN A 99 -18.51 -16.98 11.50
CA ASN A 99 -18.57 -16.16 10.29
C ASN A 99 -19.12 -14.77 10.63
N TYR A 100 -18.67 -13.75 9.89
CA TYR A 100 -19.16 -12.38 10.00
C TYR A 100 -19.90 -11.97 8.73
N LYS A 101 -21.06 -11.32 8.89
CA LYS A 101 -21.91 -10.81 7.81
C LYS A 101 -21.91 -9.30 7.83
N SER A 102 -21.77 -8.68 6.67
CA SER A 102 -21.83 -7.21 6.57
C SER A 102 -23.18 -6.66 7.03
N ASN A 103 -23.14 -5.52 7.71
CA ASN A 103 -24.31 -4.71 8.08
C ASN A 103 -24.47 -3.47 7.16
N LEU A 104 -23.61 -3.32 6.16
CA LEU A 104 -23.46 -2.08 5.41
C LEU A 104 -24.51 -1.91 4.30
N SER A 105 -24.95 -0.67 4.12
CA SER A 105 -25.79 -0.26 2.99
C SER A 105 -25.00 -0.22 1.67
N LYS A 106 -25.73 -0.16 0.55
CA LYS A 106 -25.10 -0.04 -0.79
C LYS A 106 -24.17 1.17 -0.93
N ILE A 107 -24.51 2.30 -0.29
CA ILE A 107 -23.71 3.53 -0.35
C ILE A 107 -22.42 3.33 0.46
N GLU A 108 -22.49 2.72 1.63
CA GLU A 108 -21.32 2.41 2.46
C GLU A 108 -20.37 1.45 1.74
N ILE A 109 -20.91 0.42 1.09
CA ILE A 109 -20.14 -0.54 0.30
C ILE A 109 -19.38 0.14 -0.84
N ASN A 110 -20.02 1.09 -1.54
CA ASN A 110 -19.33 1.88 -2.56
C ASN A 110 -18.18 2.71 -1.96
N ASN A 111 -18.35 3.29 -0.77
CA ASN A 111 -17.28 4.02 -0.10
C ASN A 111 -16.12 3.11 0.32
N LEU A 112 -16.39 1.85 0.73
CA LEU A 112 -15.32 0.88 1.00
C LEU A 112 -14.54 0.52 -0.27
N TYR A 113 -15.23 0.32 -1.39
CA TYR A 113 -14.57 0.09 -2.67
C TYR A 113 -13.73 1.30 -3.10
N GLU A 114 -14.27 2.51 -2.95
CA GLU A 114 -13.52 3.74 -3.19
C GLU A 114 -12.29 3.84 -2.26
N ALA A 115 -12.38 3.44 -0.99
CA ALA A 115 -11.25 3.46 -0.05
C ALA A 115 -10.07 2.56 -0.44
N LEU A 116 -10.28 1.56 -1.30
CA LEU A 116 -9.19 0.75 -1.88
C LEU A 116 -8.35 1.53 -2.91
N HIS A 117 -8.83 2.67 -3.39
CA HIS A 117 -8.15 3.55 -4.36
C HIS A 117 -7.36 4.59 -3.59
N LEU A 118 -6.13 4.22 -3.24
CA LEU A 118 -5.29 4.95 -2.30
C LEU A 118 -4.85 6.29 -2.83
N ILE A 119 -5.05 7.32 -2.01
CA ILE A 119 -4.44 8.62 -2.19
C ILE A 119 -4.44 9.37 -0.87
N ASP A 120 -3.33 10.06 -0.56
CA ASP A 120 -3.27 11.00 0.56
C ASP A 120 -3.61 12.42 0.07
N PRO A 121 -4.84 12.93 0.29
CA PRO A 121 -5.28 14.23 -0.23
C PRO A 121 -4.50 15.42 0.37
N ARG A 122 -3.75 15.20 1.46
CA ARG A 122 -2.94 16.23 2.13
C ARG A 122 -1.66 16.55 1.37
N ILE A 123 -1.16 15.60 0.59
CA ILE A 123 0.10 15.77 -0.13
C ILE A 123 -0.17 16.56 -1.42
N LYS A 124 0.34 17.79 -1.43
CA LYS A 124 0.43 18.62 -2.63
C LYS A 124 1.89 18.63 -3.09
N PHE A 125 2.16 18.05 -4.25
CA PHE A 125 3.51 18.05 -4.78
C PHE A 125 3.88 19.44 -5.29
N THR A 126 5.11 19.83 -4.97
CA THR A 126 5.76 21.09 -5.29
C THR A 126 7.22 20.80 -5.60
N LEU A 127 7.93 21.79 -6.13
CA LEU A 127 9.37 21.69 -6.36
C LEU A 127 10.20 21.32 -5.11
N ASN A 128 9.69 21.58 -3.91
CA ASN A 128 10.42 21.39 -2.66
C ASN A 128 10.23 20.01 -2.02
N ASN A 129 9.16 19.29 -2.38
CA ASN A 129 8.81 18.00 -1.78
C ASN A 129 8.64 16.87 -2.80
N TYR A 130 8.81 17.15 -4.09
CA TYR A 130 8.94 16.15 -5.13
C TYR A 130 10.42 15.91 -5.45
N ASN A 131 10.78 14.67 -5.73
CA ASN A 131 12.15 14.33 -6.10
C ASN A 131 12.43 14.70 -7.56
N THR A 132 12.71 15.97 -7.83
CA THR A 132 12.91 16.47 -9.20
C THR A 132 14.17 15.95 -9.89
N GLN A 133 15.09 15.30 -9.15
CA GLN A 133 16.28 14.65 -9.74
C GLN A 133 15.92 13.46 -10.63
N LEU A 134 14.69 12.97 -10.47
CA LEU A 134 14.14 11.88 -11.24
C LEU A 134 13.63 12.27 -12.62
N LEU A 135 13.43 13.56 -12.87
CA LEU A 135 12.90 14.05 -14.14
C LEU A 135 14.04 14.18 -15.14
N GLY A 136 13.81 13.72 -16.37
CA GLY A 136 14.79 13.72 -17.46
C GLY A 136 15.06 15.11 -18.03
N SER A 137 14.14 16.06 -17.82
CA SER A 137 14.21 17.39 -18.44
C SER A 137 13.51 18.50 -17.64
N GLY A 138 13.82 19.75 -17.99
CA GLY A 138 13.06 20.91 -17.49
C GLY A 138 11.61 20.92 -17.97
N PHE A 139 11.32 20.32 -19.13
CA PHE A 139 9.98 20.28 -19.71
C PHE A 139 9.06 19.32 -18.94
N GLU A 140 9.58 18.17 -18.47
CA GLU A 140 8.86 17.28 -17.55
C GLU A 140 8.54 17.97 -16.21
N LYS A 141 9.43 18.85 -15.75
CA LYS A 141 9.22 19.64 -14.53
C LYS A 141 8.10 20.66 -14.73
N GLU A 142 8.12 21.41 -15.83
CA GLU A 142 7.04 22.34 -16.21
C GLU A 142 5.71 21.58 -16.37
N PHE A 143 5.74 20.40 -16.97
CA PHE A 143 4.56 19.53 -17.10
C PHE A 143 3.92 19.19 -15.75
N LEU A 144 4.72 18.73 -14.77
CA LEU A 144 4.18 18.37 -13.44
C LEU A 144 3.70 19.58 -12.63
N PHE A 145 4.46 20.68 -12.63
CA PHE A 145 4.28 21.77 -11.66
C PHE A 145 3.59 23.00 -12.22
N ASP A 146 3.58 23.19 -13.53
CA ASP A 146 2.94 24.35 -14.16
C ASP A 146 1.68 23.91 -14.93
N TYR A 147 1.74 22.80 -15.67
CA TYR A 147 0.60 22.34 -16.47
C TYR A 147 -0.40 21.51 -15.65
N ILE A 148 0.01 20.37 -15.08
CA ILE A 148 -0.91 19.52 -14.27
C ILE A 148 -1.49 20.29 -13.08
N SER A 149 -0.73 21.21 -12.48
CA SER A 149 -1.14 21.96 -11.30
C SER A 149 -2.27 22.96 -11.56
N GLN A 150 -2.44 23.41 -12.82
CA GLN A 150 -3.51 24.31 -13.24
C GLN A 150 -4.79 23.55 -13.61
N GLU A 151 -4.67 22.25 -13.88
CA GLU A 151 -5.77 21.40 -14.29
C GLU A 151 -6.58 20.81 -13.12
N LYS A 152 -7.76 20.26 -13.43
CA LYS A 152 -8.56 19.47 -12.48
C LYS A 152 -7.92 18.12 -12.08
N MET A 153 -6.66 17.91 -12.45
CA MET A 153 -5.90 16.67 -12.36
C MET A 153 -4.65 16.80 -11.47
N VAL A 154 -4.61 17.79 -10.57
CA VAL A 154 -3.54 18.05 -9.58
C VAL A 154 -3.12 16.85 -8.71
N PHE A 155 -3.91 15.77 -8.71
CA PHE A 155 -3.64 14.52 -8.00
C PHE A 155 -2.78 13.55 -8.82
N LEU A 156 -2.71 13.69 -10.16
CA LEU A 156 -1.94 12.80 -11.04
C LEU A 156 -0.46 12.64 -10.64
N PRO A 157 0.25 13.65 -10.10
CA PRO A 157 1.64 13.45 -9.70
C PRO A 157 1.82 12.42 -8.58
N HIS A 158 0.76 11.97 -7.92
CA HIS A 158 0.78 10.82 -7.00
C HIS A 158 0.89 9.47 -7.72
N LEU A 159 0.40 9.39 -8.96
CA LEU A 159 0.27 8.17 -9.74
C LEU A 159 1.32 8.05 -10.85
N LEU A 160 1.89 9.17 -11.29
CA LEU A 160 2.89 9.20 -12.35
C LEU A 160 4.22 8.65 -11.84
N LEU A 161 4.74 7.65 -12.55
CA LEU A 161 6.05 7.04 -12.39
C LEU A 161 6.98 7.61 -13.46
N PRO A 162 7.88 8.55 -13.12
CA PRO A 162 8.77 9.10 -14.14
C PRO A 162 9.78 8.05 -14.61
N GLN A 163 10.38 8.28 -15.79
CA GLN A 163 11.57 7.57 -16.27
C GLN A 163 11.49 6.03 -16.15
N ARG A 164 10.29 5.46 -16.35
CA ARG A 164 10.05 4.03 -16.17
C ARG A 164 10.66 3.25 -17.32
N ASN A 165 11.40 2.18 -17.02
CA ASN A 165 12.00 1.34 -18.06
C ASN A 165 10.93 0.65 -18.92
N VAL A 166 11.09 0.71 -20.24
CA VAL A 166 10.17 0.12 -21.22
C VAL A 166 10.10 -1.41 -21.08
N ASP A 167 11.18 -2.07 -20.68
CA ASP A 167 11.23 -3.51 -20.42
C ASP A 167 10.24 -3.98 -19.32
N SER A 168 9.94 -3.09 -18.36
CA SER A 168 8.95 -3.28 -17.30
C SER A 168 7.52 -3.10 -17.80
N ILE A 169 7.32 -2.55 -18.99
CA ILE A 169 6.01 -2.26 -19.60
C ILE A 169 5.66 -3.29 -20.68
N VAL A 170 6.56 -3.58 -21.63
CA VAL A 170 6.30 -4.49 -22.76
C VAL A 170 6.20 -5.97 -22.37
N PRO A 171 5.63 -6.87 -23.19
CA PRO A 171 5.59 -8.29 -22.88
C PRO A 171 6.99 -8.87 -22.62
N LYS A 172 7.10 -9.85 -21.70
CA LYS A 172 8.39 -10.40 -21.24
C LYS A 172 9.31 -10.88 -22.37
N HIS A 173 8.75 -11.40 -23.47
CA HIS A 173 9.52 -11.88 -24.61
C HIS A 173 10.07 -10.74 -25.51
N LEU A 174 9.56 -9.51 -25.37
CA LEU A 174 10.06 -8.31 -26.07
C LEU A 174 10.96 -7.45 -25.18
N ALA A 175 10.98 -7.66 -23.86
CA ALA A 175 11.72 -6.87 -22.90
C ALA A 175 13.21 -6.66 -23.28
N SER A 176 13.87 -7.71 -23.79
CA SER A 176 15.28 -7.63 -24.20
C SER A 176 15.55 -6.73 -25.40
N LYS A 177 14.53 -6.32 -26.16
CA LYS A 177 14.66 -5.39 -27.30
C LYS A 177 14.75 -3.93 -26.87
N PHE A 178 14.42 -3.61 -25.62
CA PHE A 178 14.38 -2.25 -25.08
C PHE A 178 15.36 -2.06 -23.91
N PRO A 179 16.65 -2.42 -24.05
CA PRO A 179 17.59 -2.30 -22.95
C PRO A 179 17.80 -0.83 -22.59
N LYS A 180 17.55 -0.47 -21.32
CA LYS A 180 17.77 0.88 -20.76
C LYS A 180 16.96 2.00 -21.43
N GLN A 181 15.94 1.67 -22.22
CA GLN A 181 15.01 2.69 -22.71
C GLN A 181 13.99 3.04 -21.61
N GLN A 182 13.73 4.32 -21.46
CA GLN A 182 12.80 4.87 -20.48
C GLN A 182 11.73 5.70 -21.19
N VAL A 183 10.58 5.82 -20.55
CA VAL A 183 9.52 6.76 -20.93
C VAL A 183 9.49 7.90 -19.93
N ASP A 184 9.03 9.09 -20.33
CA ASP A 184 9.02 10.25 -19.45
C ASP A 184 8.16 10.02 -18.21
N PHE A 185 6.91 9.58 -18.42
CA PHE A 185 6.05 9.10 -17.34
C PHE A 185 5.26 7.86 -17.73
N ALA A 186 4.93 7.06 -16.72
CA ALA A 186 4.03 5.94 -16.81
C ALA A 186 2.98 6.01 -15.70
N VAL A 187 1.78 5.53 -15.96
CA VAL A 187 0.77 5.24 -14.94
C VAL A 187 0.33 3.80 -15.10
N GLU A 188 0.32 3.05 -14.00
CA GLU A 188 -0.15 1.67 -13.97
C GLU A 188 -1.27 1.55 -12.95
N VAL A 189 -2.39 0.96 -13.36
CA VAL A 189 -3.55 0.74 -12.50
C VAL A 189 -3.41 -0.65 -11.86
N PRO A 190 -3.61 -0.79 -10.54
CA PRO A 190 -3.53 -2.07 -9.85
C PRO A 190 -4.78 -2.95 -10.08
N TYR A 191 -5.24 -3.10 -11.32
CA TYR A 191 -6.32 -4.03 -11.69
C TYR A 191 -5.73 -5.22 -12.44
N LEU A 192 -6.25 -6.42 -12.15
CA LEU A 192 -5.89 -7.60 -12.91
C LEU A 192 -6.49 -7.52 -14.31
N ASN A 193 -5.74 -8.00 -15.30
CA ASN A 193 -6.17 -8.07 -16.68
C ASN A 193 -6.22 -9.56 -17.09
N SER A 194 -7.31 -10.23 -16.72
CA SER A 194 -7.46 -11.66 -16.95
C SER A 194 -7.95 -11.97 -18.37
N PHE A 195 -7.60 -13.15 -18.88
CA PHE A 195 -8.10 -13.66 -20.15
C PHE A 195 -8.31 -15.17 -20.08
N ILE A 196 -9.28 -15.68 -20.82
CA ILE A 196 -9.56 -17.12 -20.89
C ILE A 196 -8.78 -17.72 -22.05
N TYR A 197 -8.14 -18.87 -21.82
CA TYR A 197 -7.47 -19.65 -22.85
C TYR A 197 -7.67 -21.15 -22.60
N SER A 198 -7.69 -21.94 -23.66
CA SER A 198 -7.85 -23.40 -23.56
C SER A 198 -6.50 -24.09 -23.53
N LYS A 199 -6.25 -24.95 -22.52
CA LYS A 199 -5.06 -25.79 -22.44
C LYS A 199 -5.45 -27.22 -22.07
N TYR A 200 -5.18 -28.16 -22.98
CA TYR A 200 -5.58 -29.58 -22.86
C TYR A 200 -7.10 -29.77 -22.69
N GLY A 201 -7.91 -29.04 -23.46
CA GLY A 201 -9.37 -29.14 -23.40
C GLY A 201 -10.03 -28.50 -22.18
N ASN A 202 -9.25 -27.95 -21.24
CA ASN A 202 -9.76 -27.21 -20.09
C ASN A 202 -9.58 -25.71 -20.31
N GLU A 203 -10.62 -24.93 -20.02
CA GLU A 203 -10.51 -23.47 -19.91
C GLU A 203 -9.65 -23.11 -18.70
N LYS A 204 -8.71 -22.19 -18.92
CA LYS A 204 -7.84 -21.64 -17.90
C LYS A 204 -7.90 -20.13 -17.95
N ILE A 205 -7.71 -19.51 -16.80
CA ILE A 205 -7.56 -18.07 -16.68
C ILE A 205 -6.06 -17.75 -16.69
N GLY A 206 -5.64 -16.95 -17.65
CA GLY A 206 -4.34 -16.31 -17.68
C GLY A 206 -4.46 -14.86 -17.23
N TYR A 207 -3.34 -14.25 -16.87
CA TYR A 207 -3.26 -12.84 -16.53
C TYR A 207 -2.21 -12.18 -17.41
N ARG A 208 -2.56 -11.02 -17.96
CA ARG A 208 -1.64 -10.13 -18.67
C ARG A 208 -1.00 -9.17 -17.66
N LYS A 209 -0.12 -8.30 -18.17
CA LYS A 209 0.30 -7.12 -17.41
C LYS A 209 -0.91 -6.25 -17.10
N ASN A 210 -0.84 -5.53 -15.98
CA ASN A 210 -1.89 -4.61 -15.58
C ASN A 210 -2.04 -3.51 -16.62
N ILE A 211 -3.18 -2.82 -16.60
CA ILE A 211 -3.49 -1.74 -17.53
C ILE A 211 -2.72 -0.49 -17.14
N GLY A 212 -2.25 0.26 -18.13
CA GLY A 212 -1.53 1.51 -17.89
C GLY A 212 -1.43 2.39 -19.11
N SER A 213 -0.81 3.55 -18.94
CA SER A 213 -0.47 4.46 -20.03
C SER A 213 0.95 4.97 -19.90
N VAL A 214 1.56 5.19 -21.05
CA VAL A 214 2.78 5.97 -21.21
C VAL A 214 2.40 7.41 -21.52
N ILE A 215 3.12 8.36 -20.96
CA ILE A 215 3.00 9.79 -21.28
C ILE A 215 4.40 10.27 -21.66
N GLU A 216 4.56 10.69 -22.90
CA GLU A 216 5.81 11.29 -23.41
C GLU A 216 5.62 12.80 -23.58
N ILE A 217 6.58 13.56 -23.07
CA ILE A 217 6.58 15.01 -23.05
C ILE A 217 7.57 15.48 -24.11
N ASP A 218 7.10 15.48 -25.36
CA ASP A 218 7.88 15.87 -26.53
C ASP A 218 8.03 17.39 -26.60
N GLY A 219 9.21 17.93 -26.27
CA GLY A 219 9.52 19.33 -26.60
C GLY A 219 9.56 19.55 -28.12
N GLN A 220 9.22 20.75 -28.59
CA GLN A 220 9.09 21.15 -30.01
C GLN A 220 10.36 20.99 -30.91
N LYS A 221 11.40 20.24 -30.48
CA LYS A 221 12.71 20.15 -31.11
C LYS A 221 13.14 18.78 -31.65
N PHE A 222 12.37 17.70 -31.52
CA PHE A 222 12.88 16.34 -31.84
C PHE A 222 11.97 15.48 -32.71
N HIS A 223 11.50 15.97 -33.86
CA HIS A 223 10.82 15.09 -34.83
C HIS A 223 11.11 15.51 -36.27
N THR A 224 12.30 15.22 -36.78
CA THR A 224 12.63 15.44 -38.20
C THR A 224 13.26 14.25 -38.91
N SER A 225 13.71 13.20 -38.21
CA SER A 225 14.28 12.01 -38.86
C SER A 225 13.30 10.84 -38.92
N LEU A 226 13.15 10.26 -40.11
CA LEU A 226 12.30 9.08 -40.37
C LEU A 226 12.70 7.89 -39.48
N SER A 227 13.99 7.74 -39.19
CA SER A 227 14.52 6.68 -38.32
C SER A 227 14.01 6.78 -36.88
N GLN A 228 13.94 8.00 -36.32
CA GLN A 228 13.45 8.19 -34.96
C GLN A 228 11.96 7.84 -34.89
N LYS A 229 11.19 8.29 -35.90
CA LYS A 229 9.77 7.96 -36.00
C LYS A 229 9.51 6.45 -36.05
N LEU A 230 10.29 5.71 -36.84
CA LEU A 230 10.14 4.24 -36.91
C LEU A 230 10.45 3.54 -35.58
N LEU A 231 11.43 4.04 -34.82
CA LEU A 231 11.75 3.49 -33.49
C LEU A 231 10.63 3.78 -32.50
N ASP A 232 10.10 4.99 -32.53
CA ASP A 232 8.98 5.44 -31.73
C ASP A 232 7.71 4.63 -32.01
N ASP A 233 7.37 4.44 -33.28
CA ASP A 233 6.22 3.63 -33.73
C ASP A 233 6.39 2.16 -33.27
N SER A 234 7.58 1.57 -33.43
CA SER A 234 7.86 0.20 -33.00
C SER A 234 7.76 0.01 -31.47
N ARG A 235 8.15 1.04 -30.70
CA ARG A 235 8.02 1.05 -29.25
C ARG A 235 6.55 1.14 -28.85
N ASP A 236 5.80 2.05 -29.44
CA ASP A 236 4.38 2.26 -29.15
C ASP A 236 3.56 1.01 -29.49
N GLU A 237 3.86 0.33 -30.61
CA GLU A 237 3.29 -0.99 -30.93
C GLU A 237 3.62 -2.04 -29.87
N SER A 238 4.85 -2.08 -29.37
CA SER A 238 5.29 -3.05 -28.37
C SER A 238 4.65 -2.82 -26.99
N VAL A 239 4.42 -1.56 -26.62
CA VAL A 239 3.70 -1.15 -25.41
C VAL A 239 2.22 -1.55 -25.54
N ASN A 240 1.60 -1.33 -26.70
CA ASN A 240 0.20 -1.70 -26.97
C ASN A 240 -0.07 -3.21 -26.86
N LEU A 241 0.92 -4.06 -27.15
CA LEU A 241 0.81 -5.51 -26.90
C LEU A 241 0.58 -5.89 -25.42
N SER A 242 0.82 -4.95 -24.49
CA SER A 242 0.51 -5.11 -23.07
C SER A 242 -0.82 -4.46 -22.67
N ASN A 243 -1.63 -4.01 -23.63
CA ASN A 243 -2.81 -3.16 -23.42
C ASN A 243 -2.47 -1.80 -22.77
N TRP A 244 -1.31 -1.24 -23.11
CA TRP A 244 -0.90 0.10 -22.70
C TRP A 244 -0.96 1.06 -23.87
N GLU A 245 -1.35 2.30 -23.61
CA GLU A 245 -1.48 3.33 -24.63
C GLU A 245 -0.48 4.47 -24.38
N THR A 246 0.06 5.05 -25.45
CA THR A 246 1.00 6.18 -25.37
C THR A 246 0.30 7.50 -25.69
N LEU A 247 0.30 8.43 -24.73
CA LEU A 247 -0.05 9.83 -24.93
C LEU A 247 1.21 10.64 -25.20
N ARG A 248 1.28 11.34 -26.32
CA ARG A 248 2.37 12.29 -26.61
C ARG A 248 1.88 13.71 -26.46
N ILE A 249 2.53 14.48 -25.58
CA ILE A 249 2.24 15.88 -25.31
C ILE A 249 3.32 16.71 -25.97
N ARG A 250 3.00 17.27 -27.14
CA ARG A 250 3.90 18.11 -27.94
C ARG A 250 3.84 19.59 -27.56
N GLU A 251 2.65 20.00 -27.15
CA GLU A 251 2.33 21.34 -26.68
C GLU A 251 1.41 21.17 -25.46
N LEU A 252 1.64 21.98 -24.42
CA LEU A 252 0.88 21.93 -23.17
C LEU A 252 -0.49 22.60 -23.37
N GLU A 253 -1.41 21.93 -24.06
CA GLU A 253 -2.79 22.41 -24.28
C GLU A 253 -3.71 22.00 -23.12
N GLU A 254 -4.41 22.96 -22.50
CA GLU A 254 -5.24 22.83 -21.28
C GLU A 254 -6.03 21.49 -21.16
N ASN A 255 -6.77 21.08 -22.19
CA ASN A 255 -7.72 19.96 -22.06
C ASN A 255 -7.24 18.57 -22.55
N GLN A 256 -5.97 18.39 -22.94
CA GLN A 256 -5.52 17.12 -23.53
C GLN A 256 -5.51 15.96 -22.51
N LEU A 257 -4.90 16.17 -21.33
CA LEU A 257 -4.83 15.14 -20.28
C LEU A 257 -6.21 14.72 -19.77
N ILE A 258 -7.11 15.69 -19.55
CA ILE A 258 -8.46 15.40 -19.07
C ILE A 258 -9.18 14.49 -20.04
N LYS A 259 -9.12 14.76 -21.35
CA LYS A 259 -9.76 13.90 -22.37
C LYS A 259 -9.21 12.48 -22.34
N TRP A 260 -7.88 12.35 -22.31
CA TRP A 260 -7.19 11.06 -22.28
C TRP A 260 -7.66 10.19 -21.10
N PHE A 261 -7.61 10.75 -19.89
CA PHE A 261 -7.97 10.03 -18.67
C PHE A 261 -9.46 9.93 -18.40
N THR A 262 -10.34 10.53 -19.23
CA THR A 262 -11.79 10.44 -19.03
C THR A 262 -12.52 9.66 -20.11
N LYS A 263 -12.01 9.59 -21.35
CA LYS A 263 -12.79 9.07 -22.49
C LYS A 263 -12.17 7.91 -23.24
N ASP A 264 -10.85 7.81 -23.30
CA ASP A 264 -10.21 6.94 -24.30
C ASP A 264 -9.96 5.51 -23.78
N ASN A 265 -9.82 5.32 -22.45
CA ASN A 265 -9.60 4.02 -21.82
C ASN A 265 -10.52 3.82 -20.61
N ALA A 266 -11.56 2.99 -20.73
CA ALA A 266 -12.62 2.88 -19.72
C ALA A 266 -12.14 2.39 -18.33
N GLU A 267 -11.16 1.48 -18.28
CA GLU A 267 -10.67 0.94 -16.99
C GLU A 267 -9.69 1.87 -16.31
N LEU A 268 -8.75 2.44 -17.07
CA LEU A 268 -7.86 3.49 -16.59
C LEU A 268 -8.67 4.71 -16.11
N SER A 269 -9.67 5.11 -16.91
CA SER A 269 -10.56 6.23 -16.60
C SER A 269 -11.33 6.02 -15.29
N ASP A 270 -11.87 4.82 -15.05
CA ASP A 270 -12.57 4.50 -13.80
C ASP A 270 -11.67 4.62 -12.57
N TYR A 271 -10.44 4.10 -12.64
CA TYR A 271 -9.48 4.22 -11.54
C TYR A 271 -9.07 5.67 -11.29
N ILE A 272 -8.65 6.40 -12.35
CA ILE A 272 -8.19 7.78 -12.26
C ILE A 272 -9.30 8.70 -11.74
N GLN A 273 -10.54 8.52 -12.20
CA GLN A 273 -11.68 9.28 -11.70
C GLN A 273 -11.97 8.98 -10.23
N THR A 274 -11.86 7.73 -9.80
CA THR A 274 -12.07 7.34 -8.40
C THR A 274 -10.99 7.95 -7.49
N ILE A 275 -9.72 7.91 -7.91
CA ILE A 275 -8.63 8.60 -7.22
C ILE A 275 -8.89 10.10 -7.14
N GLY A 276 -9.28 10.74 -8.25
CA GLY A 276 -9.60 12.17 -8.29
C GLY A 276 -10.77 12.55 -7.36
N LYS A 277 -11.80 11.70 -7.25
CA LYS A 277 -12.87 11.88 -6.26
C LYS A 277 -12.33 11.79 -4.84
N ASN A 278 -11.55 10.75 -4.54
CA ASN A 278 -10.96 10.55 -3.21
C ASN A 278 -10.01 11.67 -2.80
N TYR A 279 -9.23 12.20 -3.73
CA TYR A 279 -8.34 13.35 -3.50
C TYR A 279 -9.10 14.59 -3.02
N ASN A 280 -10.34 14.76 -3.49
CA ASN A 280 -11.19 15.88 -3.09
C ASN A 280 -11.95 15.63 -1.78
N LYS A 281 -11.88 14.42 -1.21
CA LYS A 281 -12.44 14.13 0.12
C LYS A 281 -11.46 14.64 1.19
N THR A 282 -11.94 15.48 2.09
CA THR A 282 -11.14 15.96 3.23
C THR A 282 -10.97 14.88 4.30
N LEU A 283 -9.79 14.75 4.90
CA LEU A 283 -9.55 13.89 6.08
C LEU A 283 -10.07 14.50 7.39
N HIS A 284 -11.21 15.19 7.33
CA HIS A 284 -11.95 15.71 8.48
C HIS A 284 -13.39 15.17 8.52
N ASP A 285 -13.85 14.54 7.44
CA ASP A 285 -15.13 13.83 7.42
C ASP A 285 -14.98 12.55 8.24
N THR A 286 -15.66 12.52 9.38
CA THR A 286 -15.61 11.39 10.32
C THR A 286 -16.06 10.09 9.67
N LYS A 287 -17.02 10.12 8.74
CA LYS A 287 -17.54 8.91 8.12
C LYS A 287 -16.56 8.38 7.05
N TRP A 288 -15.97 9.28 6.26
CA TRP A 288 -14.90 8.89 5.34
C TRP A 288 -13.71 8.27 6.08
N LEU A 289 -13.29 8.86 7.21
CA LEU A 289 -12.24 8.28 8.05
C LEU A 289 -12.61 6.88 8.56
N GLU A 290 -13.85 6.64 8.98
CA GLU A 290 -14.31 5.29 9.36
C GLU A 290 -14.22 4.30 8.20
N TYR A 291 -14.59 4.68 6.98
CA TYR A 291 -14.46 3.79 5.82
C TYR A 291 -13.00 3.46 5.50
N LEU A 292 -12.11 4.45 5.61
CA LEU A 292 -10.67 4.24 5.48
C LEU A 292 -10.16 3.27 6.55
N GLU A 293 -10.55 3.45 7.81
CA GLU A 293 -10.14 2.58 8.92
C GLU A 293 -10.64 1.14 8.76
N VAL A 294 -11.94 0.95 8.45
CA VAL A 294 -12.54 -0.38 8.21
C VAL A 294 -11.86 -1.10 7.04
N THR A 295 -11.50 -0.37 5.99
CA THR A 295 -10.91 -0.94 4.77
C THR A 295 -9.41 -1.19 4.91
N LEU A 296 -8.66 -0.25 5.48
CA LEU A 296 -7.20 -0.18 5.37
C LEU A 296 -6.47 -0.55 6.66
N ALA A 297 -7.06 -0.37 7.85
CA ALA A 297 -6.41 -0.73 9.10
C ALA A 297 -6.09 -2.25 9.20
N PRO A 298 -6.94 -3.18 8.70
CA PRO A 298 -6.58 -4.60 8.65
C PRO A 298 -5.27 -4.88 7.91
N PHE A 299 -5.00 -4.17 6.82
CA PHE A 299 -3.71 -4.28 6.11
C PHE A 299 -2.56 -3.74 6.96
N ALA A 300 -2.71 -2.54 7.54
CA ALA A 300 -1.68 -1.94 8.38
C ALA A 300 -1.33 -2.81 9.60
N ILE A 301 -2.35 -3.42 10.22
CA ILE A 301 -2.20 -4.39 11.32
C ILE A 301 -1.36 -5.59 10.88
N ALA A 302 -1.73 -6.24 9.78
CA ALA A 302 -1.01 -7.40 9.26
C ALA A 302 0.45 -7.05 8.92
N ARG A 303 0.69 -5.86 8.36
CA ARG A 303 2.05 -5.36 8.06
C ARG A 303 2.88 -5.24 9.33
N LEU A 304 2.38 -4.57 10.37
CA LEU A 304 3.11 -4.46 11.65
C LEU A 304 3.40 -5.82 12.26
N GLN A 305 2.43 -6.73 12.27
CA GLN A 305 2.62 -8.08 12.80
C GLN A 305 3.69 -8.85 12.01
N LYS A 306 3.67 -8.73 10.68
CA LYS A 306 4.70 -9.28 9.80
C LYS A 306 6.08 -8.71 10.11
N ILE A 307 6.21 -7.39 10.33
CA ILE A 307 7.48 -6.77 10.74
C ILE A 307 8.02 -7.38 12.03
N ILE A 308 7.17 -7.54 13.05
CA ILE A 308 7.61 -8.10 14.33
C ILE A 308 8.09 -9.55 14.18
N VAL A 309 7.40 -10.35 13.35
CA VAL A 309 7.86 -11.71 13.02
C VAL A 309 9.24 -11.69 12.37
N GLU A 310 9.47 -10.81 11.38
CA GLU A 310 10.78 -10.70 10.72
C GLU A 310 11.89 -10.25 11.68
N LEU A 311 11.59 -9.34 12.60
CA LEU A 311 12.55 -8.89 13.62
C LEU A 311 12.89 -10.00 14.63
N LEU A 312 11.93 -10.85 14.97
CA LEU A 312 12.17 -12.02 15.82
C LEU A 312 13.02 -13.07 15.11
N LEU A 313 12.69 -13.41 13.85
CA LEU A 313 13.42 -14.40 13.05
C LEU A 313 14.85 -13.94 12.69
N SER A 314 15.08 -12.64 12.61
CA SER A 314 16.41 -12.06 12.40
C SER A 314 17.16 -11.72 13.70
N GLY A 315 16.61 -12.07 14.87
CA GLY A 315 17.25 -11.84 16.17
C GLY A 315 17.37 -10.37 16.57
N LYS A 316 16.70 -9.46 15.85
CA LYS A 316 16.69 -8.02 16.15
C LYS A 316 15.69 -7.66 17.26
N LEU A 317 14.78 -8.58 17.56
CA LEU A 317 13.92 -8.58 18.72
C LEU A 317 13.99 -9.94 19.39
N SER A 318 13.97 -9.99 20.73
CA SER A 318 14.08 -11.25 21.49
C SER A 318 12.91 -11.41 22.45
N LEU A 319 12.37 -12.64 22.53
CA LEU A 319 11.38 -13.03 23.53
C LEU A 319 11.97 -13.27 24.91
N GLU A 320 13.30 -13.32 25.02
CA GLU A 320 14.00 -13.44 26.31
C GLU A 320 14.05 -12.12 27.08
N ASN A 321 13.78 -10.99 26.40
CA ASN A 321 13.70 -9.69 27.04
C ASN A 321 12.44 -9.58 27.92
N GLU A 322 12.54 -8.89 29.06
CA GLU A 322 11.37 -8.66 29.93
C GLU A 322 10.35 -7.70 29.28
N GLU A 323 10.83 -6.74 28.50
CA GLU A 323 10.02 -5.72 27.85
C GLU A 323 10.56 -5.32 26.47
N TRP A 324 9.66 -4.80 25.65
CA TRP A 324 9.93 -4.16 24.36
C TRP A 324 9.43 -2.71 24.40
N ASN A 325 10.34 -1.76 24.20
CA ASN A 325 10.03 -0.34 24.13
C ASN A 325 9.86 0.08 22.66
N LEU A 326 8.61 0.16 22.21
CA LEU A 326 8.27 0.39 20.79
C LEU A 326 7.70 1.79 20.59
N THR A 327 8.14 2.48 19.54
CA THR A 327 7.52 3.72 19.07
C THR A 327 7.01 3.54 17.65
N VAL A 328 5.71 3.73 17.43
CA VAL A 328 5.11 3.65 16.09
C VAL A 328 4.62 5.02 15.64
N LEU A 329 5.07 5.46 14.48
CA LEU A 329 4.60 6.67 13.80
C LEU A 329 3.56 6.26 12.76
N GLU A 330 2.30 6.53 13.07
CA GLU A 330 1.16 6.31 12.19
C GLU A 330 0.97 7.56 11.32
N ARG A 331 1.52 7.54 10.09
CA ARG A 331 1.43 8.69 9.16
C ARG A 331 0.01 8.91 8.65
N ASP A 332 -0.80 7.87 8.68
CA ASP A 332 -2.20 7.88 8.25
C ASP A 332 -3.06 6.98 9.12
N ILE A 333 -3.35 5.76 8.68
CA ILE A 333 -4.34 4.86 9.23
C ILE A 333 -3.85 4.30 10.59
N PRO A 334 -4.60 4.55 11.68
CA PRO A 334 -4.30 3.95 12.98
C PRO A 334 -4.30 2.42 12.93
N CYS A 335 -3.38 1.78 13.63
CA CYS A 335 -3.26 0.32 13.61
C CYS A 335 -2.46 -0.27 14.78
N ALA A 336 -1.46 0.45 15.31
CA ALA A 336 -0.40 -0.12 16.14
C ALA A 336 -0.93 -0.79 17.41
N ASN A 337 -1.76 -0.07 18.17
CA ASN A 337 -2.33 -0.58 19.42
C ASN A 337 -3.09 -1.89 19.22
N LEU A 338 -3.93 -1.97 18.19
CA LEU A 338 -4.70 -3.17 17.91
C LEU A 338 -3.79 -4.30 17.37
N ALA A 339 -2.80 -3.97 16.54
CA ALA A 339 -1.86 -4.92 15.97
C ALA A 339 -1.05 -5.66 17.04
N PHE A 340 -0.51 -4.94 18.01
CA PHE A 340 0.30 -5.54 19.07
C PHE A 340 -0.54 -6.36 20.07
N LYS A 341 -1.75 -5.89 20.42
CA LYS A 341 -2.68 -6.68 21.24
C LYS A 341 -3.05 -8.00 20.57
N ASP A 342 -3.38 -7.95 19.28
CA ASP A 342 -3.68 -9.15 18.51
C ASP A 342 -2.46 -10.07 18.36
N PHE A 343 -1.28 -9.51 18.13
CA PHE A 343 -0.03 -10.27 18.05
C PHE A 343 0.29 -11.03 19.35
N GLN A 344 0.12 -10.38 20.51
CA GLN A 344 0.27 -11.01 21.82
C GLN A 344 -0.75 -12.14 22.03
N ASN A 345 -2.00 -11.94 21.58
CA ASN A 345 -3.03 -12.99 21.61
C ASN A 345 -2.67 -14.19 20.72
N TRP A 346 -2.11 -13.94 19.54
CA TRP A 346 -1.66 -14.99 18.64
C TRP A 346 -0.53 -15.81 19.24
N LEU A 347 0.54 -15.16 19.72
CA LEU A 347 1.69 -15.86 20.29
C LEU A 347 1.33 -16.65 21.55
N SER A 348 0.57 -16.05 22.48
CA SER A 348 0.14 -16.76 23.69
C SER A 348 -0.67 -18.03 23.38
N LYS A 349 -1.56 -17.98 22.39
CA LYS A 349 -2.30 -19.17 21.91
C LYS A 349 -1.35 -20.20 21.30
N LEU A 350 -0.40 -19.79 20.45
CA LEU A 350 0.57 -20.71 19.85
C LEU A 350 1.48 -21.36 20.89
N PHE A 351 1.95 -20.60 21.89
CA PHE A 351 2.69 -21.16 23.02
C PHE A 351 1.88 -22.23 23.74
N SER A 352 0.61 -21.94 24.03
CA SER A 352 -0.27 -22.89 24.73
C SER A 352 -0.49 -24.21 23.98
N LEU A 353 -0.40 -24.20 22.64
CA LEU A 353 -0.55 -25.38 21.79
C LEU A 353 0.73 -26.21 21.68
N SER A 354 1.87 -25.70 22.14
CA SER A 354 3.15 -26.42 22.03
C SER A 354 3.15 -27.68 22.90
N SER A 355 3.74 -28.76 22.38
CA SER A 355 4.05 -29.97 23.16
C SER A 355 5.27 -29.79 24.06
N ASP A 356 6.17 -28.86 23.72
CA ASP A 356 7.34 -28.49 24.53
C ASP A 356 6.89 -27.63 25.72
N GLU A 357 7.14 -28.11 26.93
CA GLU A 357 6.78 -27.43 28.17
C GLU A 357 7.49 -26.08 28.33
N ASN A 358 8.73 -25.95 27.86
CA ASN A 358 9.46 -24.68 27.93
C ASN A 358 8.74 -23.62 27.10
N ILE A 359 8.31 -23.99 25.89
CA ILE A 359 7.56 -23.10 24.99
C ILE A 359 6.17 -22.80 25.57
N ARG A 360 5.49 -23.80 26.14
CA ARG A 360 4.13 -23.63 26.70
C ARG A 360 4.09 -22.61 27.83
N HIS A 361 5.19 -22.48 28.58
CA HIS A 361 5.33 -21.55 29.69
C HIS A 361 6.09 -20.27 29.35
N LEU A 362 6.48 -20.07 28.08
CA LEU A 362 7.05 -18.79 27.63
C LEU A 362 6.07 -17.66 27.91
N LYS A 363 6.60 -16.57 28.47
CA LYS A 363 5.87 -15.34 28.68
C LYS A 363 6.20 -14.37 27.55
N MET A 364 5.19 -13.65 27.10
CA MET A 364 5.41 -12.53 26.20
C MET A 364 6.08 -11.39 26.96
N PRO A 365 7.10 -10.74 26.35
CA PRO A 365 7.63 -9.49 26.86
C PRO A 365 6.52 -8.43 26.99
N ASN A 366 6.62 -7.57 28.01
CA ASN A 366 5.72 -6.44 28.14
C ASN A 366 5.97 -5.45 27.00
N ILE A 367 4.94 -5.05 26.27
CA ILE A 367 5.08 -4.10 25.16
C ILE A 367 4.77 -2.69 25.66
N ASN A 368 5.83 -1.90 25.88
CA ASN A 368 5.76 -0.48 26.20
C ASN A 368 5.61 0.31 24.89
N LEU A 369 4.36 0.44 24.42
CA LEU A 369 4.05 1.10 23.16
C LEU A 369 3.87 2.62 23.33
N SER A 370 4.50 3.40 22.46
CA SER A 370 4.21 4.82 22.23
C SER A 370 3.74 5.01 20.79
N VAL A 371 2.63 5.71 20.58
CA VAL A 371 2.10 5.98 19.24
C VAL A 371 2.16 7.48 18.95
N ILE A 372 2.65 7.83 17.76
CA ILE A 372 2.62 9.20 17.24
C ILE A 372 1.70 9.16 16.03
N SER A 373 0.50 9.71 16.14
CA SER A 373 -0.51 9.70 15.09
C SER A 373 -0.74 11.10 14.53
N THR A 374 -1.48 11.18 13.42
CA THR A 374 -1.86 12.45 12.82
C THR A 374 -3.14 13.00 13.46
N THR A 375 -3.30 14.32 13.45
CA THR A 375 -4.42 15.03 14.10
C THR A 375 -5.80 14.63 13.59
N GLU A 376 -5.89 14.21 12.34
CA GLU A 376 -7.08 13.79 11.62
C GLU A 376 -7.68 12.54 12.25
N PHE A 377 -6.82 11.63 12.71
CA PHE A 377 -7.21 10.37 13.34
C PHE A 377 -7.22 10.43 14.86
N ARG A 378 -7.21 11.63 15.46
CA ARG A 378 -7.17 11.80 16.93
C ARG A 378 -8.31 11.16 17.70
N ASN A 379 -9.45 11.01 17.03
CA ASN A 379 -10.68 10.44 17.60
C ASN A 379 -10.92 9.02 17.08
N SER A 380 -9.90 8.39 16.49
CA SER A 380 -10.00 7.04 15.97
C SER A 380 -10.39 6.05 17.06
N LYS A 381 -11.34 5.17 16.75
CA LYS A 381 -11.75 4.11 17.68
C LYS A 381 -10.65 3.06 17.86
N LEU A 382 -9.73 2.93 16.90
CA LEU A 382 -8.57 2.02 16.93
C LEU A 382 -7.56 2.36 18.02
N HIS A 383 -7.54 3.61 18.49
CA HIS A 383 -6.72 4.00 19.63
C HIS A 383 -7.28 3.50 20.97
N GLN A 384 -8.56 3.11 21.09
CA GLN A 384 -9.15 2.51 22.31
C GLN A 384 -8.87 3.26 23.63
N GLN A 385 -8.84 4.60 23.64
CA GLN A 385 -8.43 5.40 24.81
C GLN A 385 -6.99 5.09 25.29
N PHE A 386 -6.12 4.69 24.37
CA PHE A 386 -4.71 4.48 24.67
C PHE A 386 -4.04 5.81 25.00
N ASP A 387 -3.65 5.99 26.26
CA ASP A 387 -3.14 7.27 26.77
C ASP A 387 -1.79 7.69 26.17
N ASN A 388 -1.03 6.74 25.61
CA ASN A 388 0.28 7.00 25.00
C ASN A 388 0.20 7.31 23.49
N VAL A 389 -0.90 7.91 23.04
CA VAL A 389 -0.99 8.48 21.69
C VAL A 389 -0.68 9.98 21.77
N THR A 390 0.30 10.41 20.99
CA THR A 390 0.61 11.83 20.80
C THR A 390 0.33 12.23 19.36
N PHE A 391 0.04 13.52 19.15
CA PHE A 391 -0.36 14.04 17.85
C PHE A 391 0.61 15.11 17.37
N ASN A 392 1.17 14.92 16.18
CA ASN A 392 2.08 15.87 15.51
C ASN A 392 3.32 16.31 16.33
N ASN A 393 3.65 15.63 17.43
CA ASN A 393 4.80 15.93 18.27
C ASN A 393 5.79 14.76 18.26
N PHE A 394 6.92 14.94 17.58
CA PHE A 394 7.97 13.92 17.46
C PHE A 394 8.89 13.99 18.68
N SER A 395 8.42 13.46 19.80
CA SER A 395 9.21 13.30 21.02
C SER A 395 9.47 11.82 21.24
N PHE A 396 10.65 11.34 20.85
CA PHE A 396 11.09 10.00 21.23
C PHE A 396 11.41 9.99 22.73
N LYS A 397 10.85 9.02 23.46
CA LYS A 397 11.30 8.77 24.84
C LYS A 397 12.73 8.24 24.78
N ASN A 398 13.57 8.59 25.75
CA ASN A 398 15.01 8.30 25.73
C ASN A 398 15.40 6.80 25.79
N ASN A 399 14.44 5.86 25.77
CA ASN A 399 14.66 4.42 25.94
C ASN A 399 13.88 3.57 24.91
N THR A 400 13.70 4.05 23.68
CA THR A 400 13.01 3.26 22.63
C THR A 400 13.96 2.22 22.02
N ASP A 401 13.55 0.96 21.95
CA ASP A 401 14.30 -0.11 21.26
C ASP A 401 14.13 0.01 19.75
N LEU A 402 12.88 0.17 19.33
CA LEU A 402 12.48 0.16 17.93
C LEU A 402 11.54 1.32 17.58
N VAL A 403 11.85 2.00 16.48
CA VAL A 403 10.99 2.97 15.84
C VAL A 403 10.46 2.39 14.54
N ILE A 404 9.13 2.36 14.38
CA ILE A 404 8.46 1.93 13.15
C ILE A 404 7.64 3.12 12.62
N ASP A 405 7.87 3.51 11.37
CA ASP A 405 7.13 4.56 10.66
C ASP A 405 6.30 3.88 9.57
N ILE A 406 4.97 3.95 9.69
CA ILE A 406 4.04 3.24 8.81
C ILE A 406 3.11 4.21 8.09
N SER A 407 2.91 3.95 6.81
CA SER A 407 1.93 4.62 5.97
C SER A 407 1.22 3.61 5.05
N VAL A 408 -0.07 3.85 4.83
CA VAL A 408 -0.92 3.09 3.90
C VAL A 408 -1.38 3.96 2.73
N LEU A 409 -1.75 5.21 2.97
CA LEU A 409 -2.32 6.11 1.95
C LEU A 409 -1.27 6.75 1.05
N MET A 410 -0.04 6.89 1.56
CA MET A 410 1.02 7.55 0.82
C MET A 410 1.64 6.62 -0.22
N GLU A 411 1.42 6.96 -1.49
CA GLU A 411 2.20 6.45 -2.61
C GLU A 411 3.17 7.57 -3.04
N THR A 412 4.47 7.43 -2.77
CA THR A 412 5.48 8.37 -3.26
C THR A 412 6.16 7.78 -4.50
N PRO A 413 6.12 8.47 -5.66
CA PRO A 413 6.78 8.03 -6.89
C PRO A 413 8.30 8.32 -6.88
N ASP A 414 9.01 7.89 -5.84
CA ASP A 414 10.48 7.82 -5.86
C ASP A 414 10.89 6.55 -6.63
N ILE A 415 11.27 6.73 -7.91
CA ILE A 415 11.32 5.76 -9.03
C ILE A 415 12.16 4.49 -8.87
N VAL A 416 12.78 4.21 -7.74
CA VAL A 416 13.46 2.92 -7.59
C VAL A 416 12.65 1.91 -6.77
N TYR A 417 11.58 2.30 -6.07
CA TYR A 417 10.89 1.38 -5.16
C TYR A 417 9.39 1.64 -5.08
N HIS A 418 8.62 0.56 -4.95
CA HIS A 418 7.17 0.48 -5.15
C HIS A 418 6.37 1.23 -4.05
N PRO A 419 5.09 1.54 -4.29
CA PRO A 419 4.22 2.21 -3.31
C PRO A 419 3.94 1.33 -2.08
N ARG A 420 3.72 2.00 -0.92
CA ARG A 420 3.46 1.48 0.45
C ARG A 420 4.72 1.14 1.23
N ARG A 421 5.13 2.05 2.11
CA ARG A 421 6.36 1.93 2.91
C ARG A 421 6.06 1.68 4.39
N VAL A 422 6.80 0.73 4.96
CA VAL A 422 7.05 0.65 6.40
C VAL A 422 8.53 0.89 6.61
N LYS A 423 8.89 1.94 7.35
CA LYS A 423 10.28 2.22 7.71
C LYS A 423 10.56 1.74 9.13
N VAL A 424 11.63 1.01 9.33
CA VAL A 424 12.00 0.41 10.61
C VAL A 424 13.41 0.86 10.99
N THR A 425 13.63 1.31 12.23
CA THR A 425 14.94 1.83 12.68
C THR A 425 15.15 1.58 14.18
N ILE A 426 16.36 1.21 14.61
CA ILE A 426 16.73 1.17 16.04
C ILE A 426 16.93 2.59 16.58
N ALA A 427 16.30 2.94 17.70
CA ALA A 427 16.33 4.31 18.24
C ALA A 427 17.71 4.74 18.79
N GLY A 428 18.66 3.81 18.94
CA GLY A 428 19.98 4.06 19.50
C GLY A 428 21.04 4.67 18.59
N ARG A 429 20.85 4.76 17.27
CA ARG A 429 21.79 5.46 16.35
C ARG A 429 21.09 5.91 15.07
N THR A 430 20.28 6.95 15.15
CA THR A 430 20.14 7.94 14.08
C THR A 430 19.27 9.07 14.59
N LYS A 431 19.70 10.32 14.36
CA LYS A 431 18.74 11.41 14.17
C LYS A 431 17.79 10.89 13.09
N VAL A 432 16.57 10.48 13.45
CA VAL A 432 15.48 10.40 12.49
C VAL A 432 15.38 11.81 11.95
N THR A 433 16.02 12.05 10.81
CA THR A 433 15.77 13.26 10.08
C THR A 433 14.26 13.25 9.91
N HIS A 434 13.64 14.37 10.30
CA HIS A 434 12.37 14.77 9.71
C HIS A 434 12.44 14.47 8.19
N PRO A 435 11.33 14.42 7.44
CA PRO A 435 11.46 14.76 6.03
C PRO A 435 12.24 16.09 5.99
N ARG A 436 13.54 16.02 5.65
CA ARG A 436 14.42 17.17 5.74
C ARG A 436 13.99 17.95 4.52
N ARG A 437 13.10 18.90 4.77
CA ARG A 437 13.19 20.25 4.24
C ARG A 437 14.64 20.51 3.82
N ALA A 438 14.79 20.88 2.56
CA ALA A 438 15.84 21.72 2.01
C ALA A 438 17.10 21.87 2.87
N LYS A 439 18.22 21.38 2.37
CA LYS A 439 19.48 22.09 2.56
C LYS A 439 19.86 22.75 1.25
N VAL A 440 19.44 24.01 1.13
CA VAL A 440 20.19 25.02 0.41
C VAL A 440 21.49 25.23 1.19
N THR A 441 22.62 25.04 0.54
CA THR A 441 23.85 25.75 0.90
C THR A 441 24.42 26.29 -0.39
N HIS A 442 24.27 27.60 -0.57
CA HIS A 442 25.11 28.39 -1.46
C HIS A 442 26.58 28.22 -1.05
N LEU A 443 27.43 27.92 -2.03
CA LEU A 443 28.60 28.73 -2.34
C LEU A 443 28.56 29.03 -3.83
#